data_AF-A0A838W6P4-F1
#
_entry.id   AF-A0A838W6P4-F1
#
_cell.length_a   1.000
_cell.length_b   1.000
_cell.length_c   1.000
_cell.angle_alpha   90.00
_cell.angle_beta   90.00
_cell.angle_gamma   90.00
#
_symmetry.space_group_name_H-M   'P 1'
#
loop_
_entity.id
_entity.type
_entity.pdbx_description
1 polymer ?
#
loop_
_entity_poly.entity_id
_entity_poly.type
_entity_poly.pdbx_seq_one_letter_code
_entity_poly.pdbx_strand_id
1 'polypeptide(L)'
;MPDPRSRSQVVLDIGLGQDPLPAVTRPDTPFRIALLGNLRGHAHAAQDLAARRPVLVDRDDFDEVLASFAPELDIQLGEDGPRITVGFRELDDFHPDRLYERLPLFQSLRELRQRLSDPRSFGAAARELQGDAPASPAATAPAAPREGAAASVLDQILTESVGPAPDPAAKPAAGPPARDDLQEYLRRVVAPHLLPGRDPRQPELLAQVDATISDQMRALLHHPDFQALESLWRGVYFLVRRLETNSLLRLYLIDASQEEIAADLAAQHGLESTGLYQLLVGSSTEAPGADPWALLVGDLAFGPAEEEIGLLERLAQLAGVAGAPWLLAAHPQLVGLDSFATPPELSRWQAPENPAWEAFRRTPAARFIGLAAPRFLLRLPYGEDAEPCDAFDFEELPPPPVHEHYLWGNPALACALLLGETFSEAGWQMRPGMHREISGLPLHLVRNDGAATVQPCAETLLTERAAARLMDAGVMPLASMKEHDAVLLVRFQSVAAPLAALAGRWGAGNQA
;
A
#
# COMPACT_ATOMS: atom_id res chain seq x y z
N MET A 1 81.67 33.13 11.29
CA MET A 1 80.22 32.94 11.46
C MET A 1 79.57 33.08 10.10
N PRO A 2 78.81 32.08 9.61
CA PRO A 2 77.99 32.23 8.41
C PRO A 2 76.63 32.86 8.76
N ASP A 3 76.05 33.55 7.77
CA ASP A 3 74.82 34.36 7.84
C ASP A 3 73.59 33.53 7.33
N PRO A 4 72.37 34.06 7.09
CA PRO A 4 71.17 33.47 7.67
C PRO A 4 70.19 32.91 6.63
N ARG A 5 68.99 32.54 7.09
CA ARG A 5 67.81 32.10 6.30
C ARG A 5 67.91 30.67 5.75
N SER A 6 67.36 29.74 6.51
CA SER A 6 66.57 28.64 5.93
C SER A 6 65.21 28.64 6.61
N ARG A 7 64.18 29.12 5.89
CA ARG A 7 62.79 28.81 6.23
C ARG A 7 62.56 27.39 5.71
N SER A 8 62.44 26.42 6.61
CA SER A 8 61.97 25.07 6.26
C SER A 8 60.53 25.18 5.76
N GLN A 9 60.40 25.14 4.44
CA GLN A 9 59.12 25.08 3.75
C GLN A 9 58.52 23.70 4.02
N VAL A 10 57.52 23.62 4.90
CA VAL A 10 56.75 22.39 5.10
C VAL A 10 55.87 22.21 3.88
N VAL A 11 56.33 21.37 2.95
CA VAL A 11 55.49 20.85 1.89
C VAL A 11 54.56 19.82 2.55
N LEU A 12 53.32 20.22 2.84
CA LEU A 12 52.26 19.25 3.04
C LEU A 12 51.96 18.62 1.69
N ASP A 13 52.48 17.41 1.50
CA ASP A 13 52.12 16.57 0.38
C ASP A 13 50.71 16.01 0.66
N ILE A 14 49.69 16.72 0.16
CA ILE A 14 48.28 16.30 0.32
C ILE A 14 48.03 15.16 -0.66
N GLY A 15 48.37 13.95 -0.22
CA GLY A 15 48.08 12.71 -0.93
C GLY A 15 46.57 12.48 -1.03
N LEU A 16 45.97 12.96 -2.12
CA LEU A 16 44.67 12.50 -2.61
C LEU A 16 44.78 11.00 -2.92
N GLY A 17 44.22 10.14 -2.07
CA GLY A 17 44.27 8.69 -2.27
C GLY A 17 44.27 7.82 -1.00
N GLN A 18 43.58 8.22 0.05
CA GLN A 18 43.16 7.28 1.10
C GLN A 18 41.64 7.24 1.12
N ASP A 19 41.07 6.07 0.81
CA ASP A 19 39.67 5.79 1.14
C ASP A 19 39.48 6.10 2.63
N PRO A 20 38.47 6.89 3.05
CA PRO A 20 38.20 7.11 4.45
C PRO A 20 37.76 5.77 5.06
N LEU A 21 38.71 5.07 5.70
CA LEU A 21 38.42 3.88 6.49
C LEU A 21 37.31 4.25 7.49
N PRO A 22 36.22 3.47 7.57
CA PRO A 22 35.13 3.77 8.49
C PRO A 22 35.69 3.83 9.90
N ALA A 23 35.58 5.00 10.55
CA ALA A 23 36.10 5.22 11.88
C ALA A 23 35.59 4.13 12.84
N VAL A 24 36.49 3.60 13.67
CA VAL A 24 36.21 2.47 14.56
C VAL A 24 34.94 2.75 15.37
N THR A 25 33.87 2.03 15.06
CA THR A 25 32.57 2.23 15.67
C THR A 25 32.63 1.87 17.15
N ARG A 26 32.32 2.84 18.02
CA ARG A 26 32.33 2.61 19.46
C ARG A 26 31.18 1.66 19.84
N PRO A 27 31.34 0.80 20.87
CA PRO A 27 30.27 -0.12 21.28
C PRO A 27 28.96 0.56 21.71
N ASP A 28 29.02 1.81 22.16
CA ASP A 28 27.89 2.64 22.60
C ASP A 28 27.21 3.44 21.47
N THR A 29 27.78 3.48 20.26
CA THR A 29 27.17 4.16 19.11
C THR A 29 25.84 3.45 18.74
N PRO A 30 24.70 4.15 18.63
CA PRO A 30 23.46 3.54 18.18
C PRO A 30 23.50 3.10 16.71
N PHE A 31 22.92 1.94 16.43
CA PHE A 31 22.57 1.47 15.10
C PHE A 31 21.33 2.22 14.61
N ARG A 32 21.55 3.33 13.91
CA ARG A 32 20.49 4.14 13.31
C ARG A 32 20.17 3.63 11.91
N ILE A 33 18.93 3.19 11.70
CA ILE A 33 18.38 2.85 10.39
C ILE A 33 17.59 4.06 9.89
N ALA A 34 17.88 4.53 8.67
CA ALA A 34 17.02 5.47 7.95
C ALA A 34 16.23 4.71 6.88
N LEU A 35 14.90 4.80 6.92
CA LEU A 35 14.01 4.30 5.88
C LEU A 35 13.44 5.49 5.09
N LEU A 36 13.71 5.51 3.79
CA LEU A 36 13.23 6.51 2.83
C LEU A 36 12.14 5.92 1.96
N GLY A 37 11.09 6.69 1.68
CA GLY A 37 10.02 6.34 0.75
C GLY A 37 8.99 7.45 0.63
N ASN A 38 8.00 7.28 -0.24
CA ASN A 38 6.88 8.23 -0.38
C ASN A 38 5.83 8.00 0.72
N LEU A 39 6.15 8.45 1.93
CA LEU A 39 5.32 8.23 3.13
C LEU A 39 4.01 9.03 3.09
N ARG A 40 3.96 10.12 2.31
CA ARG A 40 2.78 10.99 2.16
C ARG A 40 1.86 10.63 0.99
N GLY A 41 2.32 9.82 0.05
CA GLY A 41 1.57 9.49 -1.17
C GLY A 41 1.49 10.68 -2.13
N HIS A 42 0.30 11.24 -2.33
CA HIS A 42 0.07 12.40 -3.20
C HIS A 42 0.18 13.74 -2.45
N ALA A 43 0.11 13.75 -1.11
CA ALA A 43 0.26 14.95 -0.29
C ALA A 43 1.68 15.52 -0.39
N HIS A 44 1.88 16.49 -1.29
CA HIS A 44 3.18 17.06 -1.58
C HIS A 44 3.85 17.70 -0.36
N ALA A 45 5.03 17.21 0.00
CA ALA A 45 5.95 17.91 0.88
C ALA A 45 6.56 19.12 0.14
N ALA A 46 5.99 20.31 0.33
CA ALA A 46 6.49 21.58 -0.23
C ALA A 46 7.85 22.05 0.36
N GLN A 47 8.68 21.13 0.85
CA GLN A 47 9.96 21.38 1.50
C GLN A 47 11.07 20.61 0.79
N ASP A 48 12.17 21.32 0.49
CA ASP A 48 13.41 20.75 -0.06
C ASP A 48 13.93 19.60 0.81
N LEU A 49 14.53 18.57 0.19
CA LEU A 49 15.09 17.41 0.91
C LEU A 49 16.04 17.83 2.05
N ALA A 50 16.84 18.88 1.86
CA ALA A 50 17.77 19.42 2.85
C ALA A 50 17.08 19.89 4.15
N ALA A 51 15.82 20.31 4.09
CA ALA A 51 15.05 20.83 5.22
C ALA A 51 14.24 19.76 5.95
N ARG A 52 14.05 18.58 5.33
CA ARG A 52 13.29 17.47 5.92
C ARG A 52 13.99 16.95 7.18
N ARG A 53 13.21 16.39 8.10
CA ARG A 53 13.71 15.87 9.38
C ARG A 53 13.37 14.39 9.49
N PRO A 54 14.36 13.51 9.78
CA PRO A 54 14.08 12.12 10.11
C PRO A 54 13.21 12.03 11.37
N VAL A 55 12.10 11.32 11.28
CA VAL A 55 11.16 11.08 12.39
C VAL A 55 11.48 9.73 13.01
N LEU A 56 11.76 9.68 14.32
CA LEU A 56 11.92 8.42 15.03
C LEU A 56 10.58 7.68 15.06
N VAL A 57 10.59 6.35 14.94
CA VAL A 57 9.38 5.51 15.10
C VAL A 57 9.72 4.23 15.88
N ASP A 58 8.78 3.78 16.69
CA ASP A 58 8.78 2.49 17.35
C ASP A 58 7.42 1.77 17.29
N ARG A 59 7.18 0.83 18.19
CA ARG A 59 5.99 -0.03 18.23
C ARG A 59 4.81 0.57 19.00
N ASP A 60 5.08 1.58 19.82
CA ASP A 60 4.15 2.23 20.73
C ASP A 60 3.67 3.58 20.15
N ASP A 61 4.49 4.25 19.32
CA ASP A 61 4.17 5.53 18.66
C ASP A 61 3.75 5.42 17.16
N PHE A 62 3.72 4.21 16.59
CA PHE A 62 3.52 3.97 15.14
C PHE A 62 2.38 4.77 14.50
N ASP A 63 1.16 4.70 15.05
CA ASP A 63 -0.01 5.39 14.47
C ASP A 63 0.06 6.92 14.70
N GLU A 64 0.69 7.40 15.77
CA GLU A 64 0.95 8.83 15.97
C GLU A 64 1.93 9.36 14.91
N VAL A 65 2.97 8.58 14.60
CA VAL A 65 3.93 8.88 13.53
C VAL A 65 3.23 8.87 12.17
N LEU A 66 2.43 7.84 11.85
CA LEU A 66 1.65 7.76 10.61
C LEU A 66 0.74 8.99 10.45
N ALA A 67 -0.06 9.32 11.46
CA ALA A 67 -0.89 10.51 11.48
C ALA A 67 -0.09 11.83 11.31
N SER A 68 1.17 11.89 11.76
CA SER A 68 2.03 13.08 11.60
C SER A 68 2.53 13.29 10.16
N PHE A 69 2.68 12.21 9.37
CA PHE A 69 2.90 12.30 7.93
C PHE A 69 1.61 12.67 7.18
N ALA A 70 0.43 12.42 7.76
CA ALA A 70 -0.88 12.66 7.15
C ALA A 70 -0.96 12.19 5.69
N PRO A 71 -0.76 10.89 5.41
CA PRO A 71 -0.74 10.37 4.05
C PRO A 71 -2.09 10.56 3.36
N GLU A 72 -2.07 10.97 2.11
CA GLU A 72 -3.26 11.20 1.30
C GLU A 72 -3.04 10.71 -0.13
N LEU A 73 -4.04 10.07 -0.72
CA LEU A 73 -4.07 9.64 -2.11
C LEU A 73 -5.26 10.25 -2.83
N ASP A 74 -5.07 10.63 -4.09
CA ASP A 74 -6.11 11.18 -4.96
C ASP A 74 -6.29 10.27 -6.17
N ILE A 75 -7.16 9.26 -6.02
CA ILE A 75 -7.28 8.10 -6.91
C ILE A 75 -8.45 8.27 -7.87
N GLN A 76 -8.28 7.89 -9.13
CA GLN A 76 -9.37 7.77 -10.10
C GLN A 76 -9.71 6.28 -10.30
N LEU A 77 -10.94 5.88 -9.96
CA LEU A 77 -11.34 4.47 -10.05
C LEU A 77 -11.73 4.07 -11.47
N GLY A 78 -10.77 3.54 -12.24
CA GLY A 78 -10.97 3.18 -13.65
C GLY A 78 -10.96 4.40 -14.58
N GLU A 79 -11.06 4.15 -15.89
CA GLU A 79 -10.77 5.18 -16.92
C GLU A 79 -11.70 6.40 -16.86
N ASP A 80 -13.00 6.22 -16.61
CA ASP A 80 -14.03 7.28 -16.54
C ASP A 80 -14.69 7.41 -15.15
N GLY A 81 -14.16 6.75 -14.13
CA GLY A 81 -14.79 6.70 -12.80
C GLY A 81 -14.57 7.93 -11.93
N PRO A 82 -15.21 7.97 -10.74
CA PRO A 82 -15.07 9.09 -9.82
C PRO A 82 -13.65 9.21 -9.28
N ARG A 83 -13.22 10.45 -9.08
CA ARG A 83 -11.97 10.79 -8.39
C ARG A 83 -12.24 10.90 -6.88
N ILE A 84 -11.44 10.21 -6.08
CA ILE A 84 -11.66 10.02 -4.64
C ILE A 84 -10.36 10.32 -3.89
N THR A 85 -10.46 11.24 -2.94
CA THR A 85 -9.39 11.53 -1.99
C THR A 85 -9.53 10.61 -0.78
N VAL A 86 -8.47 9.86 -0.46
CA VAL A 86 -8.40 8.94 0.69
C VAL A 86 -7.24 9.38 1.59
N GLY A 87 -7.54 9.75 2.84
CA GLY A 87 -6.56 10.16 3.84
C GLY A 87 -6.47 9.17 5.00
N PHE A 88 -5.25 8.85 5.41
CA PHE A 88 -4.93 7.80 6.38
C PHE A 88 -4.40 8.40 7.68
N ARG A 89 -4.72 7.78 8.83
CA ARG A 89 -4.22 8.20 10.17
C ARG A 89 -3.74 7.05 11.06
N GLU A 90 -4.23 5.86 10.84
CA GLU A 90 -3.89 4.63 11.56
C GLU A 90 -3.79 3.48 10.54
N LEU A 91 -3.14 2.37 10.89
CA LEU A 91 -2.98 1.23 9.96
C LEU A 91 -4.34 0.65 9.51
N ASP A 92 -5.34 0.69 10.38
CA ASP A 92 -6.69 0.19 10.12
C ASP A 92 -7.41 1.00 9.02
N ASP A 93 -6.98 2.23 8.71
CA ASP A 93 -7.57 3.03 7.61
C ASP A 93 -7.36 2.40 6.22
N PHE A 94 -6.45 1.43 6.09
CA PHE A 94 -6.28 0.61 4.89
C PHE A 94 -7.23 -0.61 4.83
N HIS A 95 -7.99 -0.90 5.89
CA HIS A 95 -8.87 -2.07 5.96
C HIS A 95 -10.17 -1.86 5.13
N PRO A 96 -10.67 -2.87 4.39
CA PRO A 96 -11.87 -2.73 3.55
C PRO A 96 -13.09 -2.25 4.32
N ASP A 97 -13.30 -2.72 5.56
CA ASP A 97 -14.41 -2.26 6.39
C ASP A 97 -14.32 -0.75 6.69
N ARG A 98 -13.12 -0.22 6.99
CA ARG A 98 -12.92 1.22 7.24
C ARG A 98 -13.11 2.05 5.97
N LEU A 99 -12.57 1.59 4.85
CA LEU A 99 -12.72 2.23 3.54
C LEU A 99 -14.20 2.25 3.12
N TYR A 100 -14.90 1.12 3.30
CA TYR A 100 -16.32 0.98 3.08
C TYR A 100 -17.08 1.97 3.96
N GLU A 101 -16.92 1.95 5.27
CA GLU A 101 -17.56 2.88 6.21
C GLU A 101 -17.36 4.36 5.83
N ARG A 102 -16.11 4.78 5.59
CA ARG A 102 -15.73 6.20 5.51
C ARG A 102 -15.89 6.85 4.14
N LEU A 103 -15.78 6.11 3.02
CA LEU A 103 -15.71 6.75 1.70
C LEU A 103 -17.12 7.08 1.12
N PRO A 104 -17.33 8.29 0.55
CA PRO A 104 -18.62 8.70 -0.01
C PRO A 104 -19.16 7.81 -1.14
N LEU A 105 -18.27 7.16 -1.90
CA LEU A 105 -18.63 6.17 -2.92
C LEU A 105 -19.47 5.04 -2.31
N PHE A 106 -18.94 4.40 -1.27
CA PHE A 106 -19.58 3.28 -0.60
C PHE A 106 -20.79 3.70 0.22
N GLN A 107 -20.82 4.93 0.75
CA GLN A 107 -22.04 5.48 1.35
C GLN A 107 -23.22 5.46 0.35
N SER A 108 -23.00 5.95 -0.87
CA SER A 108 -24.02 6.01 -1.92
C SER A 108 -24.55 4.61 -2.26
N LEU A 109 -23.65 3.61 -2.35
CA LEU A 109 -24.00 2.21 -2.59
C LEU A 109 -24.75 1.58 -1.40
N ARG A 110 -24.36 1.87 -0.15
CA ARG A 110 -25.09 1.44 1.06
C ARG A 110 -26.52 1.99 1.09
N GLU A 111 -26.70 3.27 0.79
CA GLU A 111 -28.03 3.90 0.76
C GLU A 111 -28.91 3.30 -0.35
N LEU A 112 -28.34 2.99 -1.52
CA LEU A 112 -29.03 2.25 -2.57
C LEU A 112 -29.43 0.84 -2.13
N ARG A 113 -28.49 0.08 -1.52
CA ARG A 113 -28.74 -1.26 -0.99
C ARG A 113 -29.84 -1.29 0.07
N GLN A 114 -29.84 -0.32 0.99
CA GLN A 114 -30.90 -0.17 1.99
C GLN A 114 -32.26 0.14 1.34
N ARG A 115 -32.31 1.04 0.36
CA ARG A 115 -33.55 1.36 -0.38
C ARG A 115 -34.08 0.19 -1.20
N LEU A 116 -33.22 -0.69 -1.71
CA LEU A 116 -33.60 -1.96 -2.35
C LEU A 116 -34.02 -3.04 -1.34
N SER A 117 -33.55 -2.97 -0.10
CA SER A 117 -33.91 -3.91 0.96
C SER A 117 -35.31 -3.66 1.55
N ASP A 118 -35.75 -2.39 1.64
CA ASP A 118 -37.11 -2.04 2.06
C ASP A 118 -38.12 -2.19 0.89
N PRO A 119 -39.14 -3.06 1.01
CA PRO A 119 -40.20 -3.22 -0.01
C PRO A 119 -40.94 -1.93 -0.40
N ARG A 120 -40.92 -0.89 0.46
CA ARG A 120 -41.60 0.39 0.19
C ARG A 120 -40.83 1.30 -0.76
N SER A 121 -39.49 1.31 -0.67
CA SER A 121 -38.62 2.12 -1.53
C SER A 121 -38.08 1.35 -2.75
N PHE A 122 -38.14 0.02 -2.74
CA PHE A 122 -37.64 -0.85 -3.80
C PHE A 122 -38.04 -0.38 -5.21
N GLY A 123 -39.31 -0.06 -5.44
CA GLY A 123 -39.83 0.34 -6.75
C GLY A 123 -39.31 1.67 -7.29
N ALA A 124 -38.72 2.52 -6.44
CA ALA A 124 -38.02 3.74 -6.86
C ALA A 124 -36.54 3.45 -7.15
N ALA A 125 -35.86 2.76 -6.22
CA ALA A 125 -34.44 2.40 -6.36
C ALA A 125 -34.18 1.47 -7.57
N ALA A 126 -35.09 0.55 -7.87
CA ALA A 126 -34.99 -0.32 -9.03
C ALA A 126 -35.09 0.43 -10.38
N ARG A 127 -35.76 1.59 -10.44
CA ARG A 127 -35.80 2.45 -11.65
C ARG A 127 -34.54 3.29 -11.80
N GLU A 128 -34.02 3.79 -10.68
CA GLU A 128 -32.76 4.52 -10.61
C GLU A 128 -31.59 3.68 -11.17
N LEU A 129 -31.49 2.41 -10.76
CA LEU A 129 -30.55 1.44 -11.33
C LEU A 129 -30.76 1.14 -12.83
N GLN A 130 -32.00 1.27 -13.33
CA GLN A 130 -32.34 1.01 -14.74
C GLN A 130 -32.16 2.25 -15.62
N GLY A 131 -31.65 3.37 -15.09
CA GLY A 131 -31.48 4.63 -15.81
C GLY A 131 -32.78 5.43 -16.00
N ASP A 132 -33.92 4.91 -15.53
CA ASP A 132 -35.24 5.53 -15.62
C ASP A 132 -35.44 6.49 -14.44
N ALA A 133 -34.66 7.58 -14.43
CA ALA A 133 -34.70 8.58 -13.36
C ALA A 133 -36.08 9.29 -13.31
N PRO A 134 -36.85 9.16 -12.21
CA PRO A 134 -37.92 10.11 -11.95
C PRO A 134 -37.26 11.46 -11.59
N ALA A 135 -37.67 12.53 -12.26
CA ALA A 135 -37.21 13.87 -11.91
C ALA A 135 -37.50 14.14 -10.42
N SER A 136 -36.43 14.46 -9.66
CA SER A 136 -36.52 14.63 -8.21
C SER A 136 -37.55 15.72 -7.86
N PRO A 137 -38.56 15.44 -7.02
CA PRO A 137 -39.49 16.47 -6.58
C PRO A 137 -38.75 17.41 -5.63
N ALA A 138 -38.42 18.61 -6.11
CA ALA A 138 -37.75 19.63 -5.33
C ALA A 138 -38.50 19.89 -4.01
N ALA A 139 -37.77 19.76 -2.89
CA ALA A 139 -38.32 20.05 -1.57
C ALA A 139 -38.83 21.50 -1.51
N THR A 140 -40.06 21.70 -1.04
CA THR A 140 -40.59 23.05 -0.77
C THR A 140 -41.43 23.05 0.52
N ALA A 141 -40.93 23.74 1.54
CA ALA A 141 -41.63 24.12 2.75
C ALA A 141 -40.81 25.23 3.47
N PRO A 142 -41.40 26.12 4.30
CA PRO A 142 -42.81 26.54 4.39
C PRO A 142 -43.04 28.08 4.55
N ALA A 143 -44.31 28.52 4.44
CA ALA A 143 -44.93 29.74 5.03
C ALA A 143 -44.40 31.15 4.63
N ALA A 144 -45.11 32.29 4.72
CA ALA A 144 -46.53 32.73 4.76
C ALA A 144 -46.50 34.31 4.77
N PRO A 145 -47.58 35.10 5.01
CA PRO A 145 -49.03 34.94 4.81
C PRO A 145 -49.63 36.08 3.94
N ARG A 146 -50.96 36.06 3.68
CA ARG A 146 -51.80 37.29 3.60
C ARG A 146 -53.29 36.98 3.77
N GLU A 147 -53.90 37.62 4.76
CA GLU A 147 -55.35 37.72 4.96
C GLU A 147 -55.95 38.70 3.92
N GLY A 148 -57.25 38.71 3.60
CA GLY A 148 -58.39 37.91 4.09
C GLY A 148 -59.71 38.41 3.47
N ALA A 149 -60.84 38.07 4.12
CA ALA A 149 -62.25 38.44 3.77
C ALA A 149 -62.86 37.71 2.54
N ALA A 150 -64.10 37.20 2.55
CA ALA A 150 -65.13 37.15 3.60
C ALA A 150 -66.08 35.93 3.45
N ALA A 151 -66.97 35.77 4.45
CA ALA A 151 -68.09 34.83 4.60
C ALA A 151 -69.06 34.73 3.38
N SER A 152 -70.04 33.80 3.26
CA SER A 152 -70.78 33.05 4.28
C SER A 152 -71.61 31.87 3.70
N VAL A 153 -71.70 30.75 4.45
CA VAL A 153 -72.89 29.89 4.75
C VAL A 153 -74.05 29.87 3.71
N LEU A 154 -74.34 28.74 3.04
CA LEU A 154 -75.16 27.60 3.52
C LEU A 154 -76.62 27.95 3.97
N ASP A 155 -77.45 28.50 3.09
CA ASP A 155 -78.88 28.12 2.96
C ASP A 155 -79.50 28.68 1.67
N GLN A 156 -80.68 28.19 1.27
CA GLN A 156 -81.35 28.45 -0.02
C GLN A 156 -80.62 27.76 -1.22
N ILE A 157 -81.19 26.80 -1.95
CA ILE A 157 -82.60 26.51 -2.24
C ILE A 157 -82.85 24.99 -2.22
N LEU A 158 -83.69 24.53 -1.29
CA LEU A 158 -84.54 23.36 -1.49
C LEU A 158 -85.77 23.79 -2.29
N THR A 159 -86.25 22.95 -3.21
CA THR A 159 -87.57 22.26 -3.17
C THR A 159 -88.08 21.93 -4.61
N GLU A 160 -88.43 20.65 -4.87
CA GLU A 160 -89.39 20.12 -5.89
C GLU A 160 -89.22 20.49 -7.39
N SER A 161 -89.50 19.66 -8.40
CA SER A 161 -89.92 18.24 -8.53
C SER A 161 -89.55 17.79 -9.97
N VAL A 162 -89.86 16.62 -10.56
CA VAL A 162 -90.88 15.56 -10.37
C VAL A 162 -90.25 14.18 -10.73
N GLY A 163 -90.87 13.05 -10.37
CA GLY A 163 -90.54 11.72 -10.90
C GLY A 163 -91.00 11.49 -12.36
N PRO A 164 -90.66 10.33 -12.96
CA PRO A 164 -91.67 9.25 -12.95
C PRO A 164 -91.12 7.84 -12.66
N ALA A 165 -92.03 6.89 -12.48
CA ALA A 165 -91.77 5.51 -12.09
C ALA A 165 -91.32 4.59 -13.25
N PRO A 166 -90.60 3.48 -12.97
CA PRO A 166 -90.47 2.33 -13.85
C PRO A 166 -91.51 1.23 -13.54
N ASP A 167 -92.05 0.60 -14.59
CA ASP A 167 -93.03 -0.50 -14.50
C ASP A 167 -92.38 -1.86 -14.13
N PRO A 168 -93.12 -2.83 -13.57
CA PRO A 168 -92.57 -4.08 -13.03
C PRO A 168 -92.74 -5.30 -13.95
N ALA A 169 -91.65 -5.83 -14.55
CA ALA A 169 -91.65 -7.18 -15.13
C ALA A 169 -90.26 -7.79 -15.42
N ALA A 170 -89.64 -8.44 -14.42
CA ALA A 170 -88.67 -9.53 -14.67
C ALA A 170 -88.57 -10.46 -13.45
N LYS A 171 -88.60 -11.78 -13.67
CA LYS A 171 -88.58 -12.80 -12.61
C LYS A 171 -87.20 -12.95 -11.97
N PRO A 172 -87.09 -13.22 -10.65
CA PRO A 172 -85.86 -13.72 -10.07
C PRO A 172 -85.65 -15.19 -10.47
N ALA A 173 -84.46 -15.51 -10.99
CA ALA A 173 -83.98 -16.88 -11.15
C ALA A 173 -82.81 -17.10 -10.16
N ALA A 174 -82.82 -18.23 -9.45
CA ALA A 174 -81.98 -18.43 -8.27
C ALA A 174 -80.66 -19.17 -8.57
N GLY A 175 -79.57 -18.65 -7.98
CA GLY A 175 -78.35 -19.40 -7.63
C GLY A 175 -77.14 -19.24 -8.58
N PRO A 176 -75.89 -19.21 -8.06
CA PRO A 176 -75.47 -18.87 -6.69
C PRO A 176 -74.29 -17.86 -6.62
N PRO A 177 -74.35 -16.79 -5.82
CA PRO A 177 -73.18 -16.01 -5.41
C PRO A 177 -72.82 -16.35 -3.95
N ALA A 178 -72.03 -17.40 -3.75
CA ALA A 178 -71.50 -17.75 -2.41
C ALA A 178 -69.99 -18.00 -2.40
N ARG A 179 -69.34 -18.01 -3.57
CA ARG A 179 -67.89 -18.11 -3.72
C ARG A 179 -67.24 -16.75 -3.96
N ASP A 180 -67.81 -15.92 -4.83
CA ASP A 180 -67.31 -14.56 -5.08
C ASP A 180 -67.38 -13.69 -3.83
N ASP A 181 -68.54 -13.60 -3.16
CA ASP A 181 -68.69 -12.87 -1.89
C ASP A 181 -67.68 -13.29 -0.81
N LEU A 182 -67.37 -14.60 -0.72
CA LEU A 182 -66.37 -15.12 0.21
C LEU A 182 -64.95 -14.80 -0.24
N GLN A 183 -64.64 -14.85 -1.54
CA GLN A 183 -63.34 -14.46 -2.09
C GLN A 183 -63.10 -12.95 -1.98
N GLU A 184 -64.13 -12.13 -2.12
CA GLU A 184 -64.08 -10.68 -1.99
C GLU A 184 -64.00 -10.25 -0.52
N TYR A 185 -64.73 -10.93 0.37
CA TYR A 185 -64.55 -10.80 1.82
C TYR A 185 -63.15 -11.23 2.27
N LEU A 186 -62.66 -12.39 1.82
CA LEU A 186 -61.30 -12.86 2.10
C LEU A 186 -60.26 -11.88 1.58
N ARG A 187 -60.40 -11.37 0.34
CA ARG A 187 -59.52 -10.30 -0.16
C ARG A 187 -59.59 -9.05 0.71
N ARG A 188 -60.77 -8.60 1.14
CA ARG A 188 -60.92 -7.37 1.94
C ARG A 188 -60.38 -7.51 3.37
N VAL A 189 -60.44 -8.71 3.95
CA VAL A 189 -59.87 -9.02 5.28
C VAL A 189 -58.35 -9.27 5.20
N VAL A 190 -57.88 -9.91 4.13
CA VAL A 190 -56.47 -10.30 3.98
C VAL A 190 -55.63 -9.20 3.32
N ALA A 191 -56.19 -8.31 2.50
CA ALA A 191 -55.48 -7.18 1.89
C ALA A 191 -54.73 -6.25 2.87
N PRO A 192 -55.31 -5.80 4.00
CA PRO A 192 -54.56 -5.01 5.00
C PRO A 192 -53.52 -5.82 5.79
N HIS A 193 -53.49 -7.14 5.63
CA HIS A 193 -52.53 -8.06 6.27
C HIS A 193 -51.57 -8.73 5.29
N LEU A 194 -51.76 -8.53 3.98
CA LEU A 194 -50.79 -8.86 2.94
C LEU A 194 -49.68 -7.81 3.02
N LEU A 195 -48.59 -8.19 3.70
CA LEU A 195 -47.29 -7.58 3.44
C LEU A 195 -47.08 -7.57 1.92
N PRO A 196 -46.62 -6.46 1.31
CA PRO A 196 -46.20 -6.46 -0.09
C PRO A 196 -45.24 -7.63 -0.30
N GLY A 197 -45.63 -8.58 -1.14
CA GLY A 197 -44.77 -9.71 -1.45
C GLY A 197 -43.44 -9.19 -1.99
N ARG A 198 -42.31 -9.70 -1.51
CA ARG A 198 -40.99 -9.37 -2.03
C ARG A 198 -41.03 -9.47 -3.56
N ASP A 199 -40.66 -8.40 -4.25
CA ASP A 199 -40.55 -8.43 -5.72
C ASP A 199 -39.52 -9.53 -6.06
N PRO A 200 -39.81 -10.46 -6.99
CA PRO A 200 -38.90 -11.56 -7.31
C PRO A 200 -37.52 -11.09 -7.81
N ARG A 201 -37.40 -9.83 -8.28
CA ARG A 201 -36.13 -9.22 -8.69
C ARG A 201 -35.33 -8.63 -7.53
N GLN A 202 -35.91 -8.52 -6.34
CA GLN A 202 -35.23 -7.96 -5.16
C GLN A 202 -33.89 -8.63 -4.82
N PRO A 203 -33.78 -9.98 -4.71
CA PRO A 203 -32.51 -10.62 -4.43
C PRO A 203 -31.48 -10.43 -5.56
N GLU A 204 -31.93 -10.37 -6.81
CA GLU A 204 -31.06 -10.18 -7.98
C GLU A 204 -30.45 -8.76 -8.00
N LEU A 205 -31.27 -7.72 -7.77
CA LEU A 205 -30.77 -6.34 -7.69
C LEU A 205 -29.89 -6.08 -6.46
N LEU A 206 -30.17 -6.74 -5.33
CA LEU A 206 -29.28 -6.69 -4.16
C LEU A 206 -27.93 -7.34 -4.48
N ALA A 207 -27.91 -8.53 -5.08
CA ALA A 207 -26.68 -9.19 -5.49
C ALA A 207 -25.87 -8.37 -6.53
N GLN A 208 -26.53 -7.63 -7.42
CA GLN A 208 -25.86 -6.70 -8.34
C GLN A 208 -25.19 -5.53 -7.61
N VAL A 209 -25.84 -4.96 -6.59
CA VAL A 209 -25.24 -3.89 -5.79
C VAL A 209 -24.09 -4.42 -4.93
N ASP A 210 -24.24 -5.60 -4.33
CA ASP A 210 -23.20 -6.24 -3.52
C ASP A 210 -21.97 -6.60 -4.37
N ALA A 211 -22.17 -7.14 -5.57
CA ALA A 211 -21.11 -7.34 -6.56
C ALA A 211 -20.43 -6.02 -6.96
N THR A 212 -21.20 -4.95 -7.18
CA THR A 212 -20.66 -3.62 -7.51
C THR A 212 -19.80 -3.06 -6.37
N ILE A 213 -20.22 -3.22 -5.11
CA ILE A 213 -19.43 -2.81 -3.94
C ILE A 213 -18.08 -3.56 -3.94
N SER A 214 -18.09 -4.87 -4.12
CA SER A 214 -16.87 -5.69 -4.13
C SER A 214 -15.96 -5.43 -5.33
N ASP A 215 -16.51 -5.15 -6.52
CA ASP A 215 -15.73 -4.71 -7.69
C ASP A 215 -15.06 -3.35 -7.44
N GLN A 216 -15.78 -2.38 -6.88
CA GLN A 216 -15.22 -1.06 -6.56
C GLN A 216 -14.17 -1.12 -5.44
N MET A 217 -14.36 -2.00 -4.44
CA MET A 217 -13.36 -2.23 -3.39
C MET A 217 -12.09 -2.87 -3.96
N ARG A 218 -12.21 -3.92 -4.79
CA ARG A 218 -11.05 -4.50 -5.49
C ARG A 218 -10.33 -3.48 -6.38
N ALA A 219 -11.06 -2.63 -7.10
CA ALA A 219 -10.47 -1.57 -7.91
C ALA A 219 -9.70 -0.52 -7.09
N LEU A 220 -10.14 -0.24 -5.86
CA LEU A 220 -9.45 0.66 -4.93
C LEU A 220 -8.20 0.00 -4.32
N LEU A 221 -8.35 -1.20 -3.75
CA LEU A 221 -7.26 -1.92 -3.07
C LEU A 221 -6.11 -2.28 -4.02
N HIS A 222 -6.42 -2.63 -5.28
CA HIS A 222 -5.43 -2.96 -6.30
C HIS A 222 -4.99 -1.75 -7.14
N HIS A 223 -5.34 -0.52 -6.74
CA HIS A 223 -4.81 0.67 -7.42
C HIS A 223 -3.30 0.79 -7.11
N PRO A 224 -2.42 1.02 -8.10
CA PRO A 224 -0.96 1.03 -7.89
C PRO A 224 -0.51 1.96 -6.75
N ASP A 225 -1.02 3.20 -6.72
CA ASP A 225 -0.67 4.16 -5.66
C ASP A 225 -1.20 3.77 -4.27
N PHE A 226 -2.32 3.04 -4.22
CA PHE A 226 -2.87 2.51 -2.97
C PHE A 226 -1.99 1.37 -2.45
N GLN A 227 -1.67 0.40 -3.31
CA GLN A 227 -0.77 -0.70 -2.95
C GLN A 227 0.64 -0.21 -2.57
N ALA A 228 1.17 0.79 -3.28
CA ALA A 228 2.46 1.40 -2.95
C ALA A 228 2.45 1.99 -1.53
N LEU A 229 1.45 2.81 -1.20
CA LEU A 229 1.33 3.41 0.13
C LEU A 229 1.02 2.38 1.23
N GLU A 230 0.12 1.43 0.97
CA GLU A 230 -0.23 0.35 1.93
C GLU A 230 0.98 -0.56 2.20
N SER A 231 1.72 -0.95 1.16
CA SER A 231 2.89 -1.82 1.29
C SER A 231 4.06 -1.13 2.00
N LEU A 232 4.27 0.16 1.77
CA LEU A 232 5.22 0.97 2.52
C LEU A 232 4.86 1.02 4.01
N TRP A 233 3.62 1.44 4.35
CA TRP A 233 3.21 1.57 5.75
C TRP A 233 3.10 0.25 6.50
N ARG A 234 2.60 -0.83 5.86
CA ARG A 234 2.68 -2.18 6.44
C ARG A 234 4.11 -2.72 6.50
N GLY A 235 4.99 -2.27 5.60
CA GLY A 235 6.42 -2.52 5.64
C GLY A 235 7.12 -1.89 6.85
N VAL A 236 6.78 -0.63 7.16
CA VAL A 236 7.19 0.05 8.41
C VAL A 236 6.65 -0.72 9.62
N TYR A 237 5.36 -1.06 9.61
CA TYR A 237 4.71 -1.81 10.69
C TYR A 237 5.38 -3.16 10.96
N PHE A 238 5.68 -3.90 9.89
CA PHE A 238 6.44 -5.15 9.93
C PHE A 238 7.81 -4.99 10.60
N LEU A 239 8.54 -3.90 10.32
CA LEU A 239 9.80 -3.61 10.98
C LEU A 239 9.63 -3.29 12.47
N VAL A 240 8.76 -2.34 12.84
CA VAL A 240 8.64 -1.91 14.25
C VAL A 240 8.05 -2.98 15.17
N ARG A 241 7.19 -3.86 14.64
CA ARG A 241 6.63 -4.99 15.40
C ARG A 241 7.63 -6.12 15.63
N ARG A 242 8.63 -6.29 14.75
CA ARG A 242 9.62 -7.38 14.84
C ARG A 242 10.96 -6.95 15.44
N LEU A 243 11.39 -5.70 15.23
CA LEU A 243 12.60 -5.16 15.85
C LEU A 243 12.36 -4.74 17.30
N GLU A 244 13.32 -5.06 18.17
CA GLU A 244 13.38 -4.55 19.55
C GLU A 244 14.13 -3.20 19.59
N THR A 245 13.49 -2.16 19.07
CA THR A 245 14.02 -0.79 19.12
C THR A 245 14.23 -0.34 20.57
N ASN A 246 15.33 0.38 20.80
CA ASN A 246 15.77 0.81 22.14
C ASN A 246 16.78 1.96 22.01
N SER A 247 17.51 2.29 23.08
CA SER A 247 18.52 3.36 23.06
C SER A 247 19.66 3.13 22.06
N LEU A 248 19.96 1.87 21.71
CA LEU A 248 21.02 1.46 20.77
C LEU A 248 20.51 1.06 19.39
N LEU A 249 19.26 0.60 19.21
CA LEU A 249 18.68 0.30 17.90
C LEU A 249 17.51 1.25 17.61
N ARG A 250 17.61 2.07 16.57
CA ARG A 250 16.61 3.12 16.27
C ARG A 250 16.24 3.13 14.78
N LEU A 251 14.94 3.12 14.49
CA LEU A 251 14.41 3.30 13.14
C LEU A 251 13.92 4.74 12.95
N TYR A 252 14.32 5.38 11.86
CA TYR A 252 13.89 6.71 11.48
C TYR A 252 13.25 6.68 10.10
N LEU A 253 12.10 7.34 9.97
CA LEU A 253 11.37 7.54 8.72
C LEU A 253 11.75 8.88 8.10
N ILE A 254 11.93 8.87 6.78
CA ILE A 254 12.22 10.04 5.96
C ILE A 254 11.31 9.99 4.73
N ASP A 255 10.46 11.00 4.60
CA ASP A 255 9.61 11.18 3.43
C ASP A 255 10.44 11.72 2.26
N ALA A 256 10.63 10.91 1.23
CA ALA A 256 11.39 11.21 0.01
C ALA A 256 11.07 10.17 -1.07
N SER A 257 10.44 10.59 -2.17
CA SER A 257 10.10 9.68 -3.29
C SER A 257 11.32 9.38 -4.19
N GLN A 258 11.21 8.35 -5.05
CA GLN A 258 12.26 8.02 -6.03
C GLN A 258 12.50 9.20 -6.99
N GLU A 259 11.43 9.88 -7.40
CA GLU A 259 11.41 11.01 -8.31
C GLU A 259 12.06 12.24 -7.68
N GLU A 260 11.77 12.52 -6.40
CA GLU A 260 12.39 13.63 -5.65
C GLU A 260 13.89 13.40 -5.46
N ILE A 261 14.28 12.18 -5.09
CA ILE A 261 15.68 11.76 -4.96
C ILE A 261 16.40 11.87 -6.31
N ALA A 262 15.77 11.41 -7.39
CA ALA A 262 16.32 11.51 -8.74
C ALA A 262 16.48 12.97 -9.18
N ALA A 263 15.48 13.82 -8.93
CA ALA A 263 15.49 15.22 -9.33
C ALA A 263 16.53 16.05 -8.56
N ASP A 264 16.62 15.92 -7.23
CA ASP A 264 17.60 16.62 -6.40
C ASP A 264 19.05 16.26 -6.78
N LEU A 265 19.30 14.96 -6.98
CA LEU A 265 20.58 14.50 -7.48
C LEU A 265 20.84 15.05 -8.89
N ALA A 266 19.94 14.83 -9.86
CA ALA A 266 20.13 15.27 -11.25
C ALA A 266 20.34 16.79 -11.40
N ALA A 267 19.74 17.61 -10.54
CA ALA A 267 19.88 19.07 -10.56
C ALA A 267 21.30 19.58 -10.21
N GLN A 268 22.08 18.80 -9.46
CA GLN A 268 23.40 19.21 -8.95
C GLN A 268 24.53 18.33 -9.47
N HIS A 269 25.66 18.95 -9.80
CA HIS A 269 26.86 18.22 -10.27
C HIS A 269 27.70 17.66 -9.11
N GLY A 270 27.88 18.43 -8.03
CA GLY A 270 28.49 17.96 -6.79
C GLY A 270 27.44 17.22 -5.95
N LEU A 271 27.85 16.17 -5.22
CA LEU A 271 26.96 15.48 -4.29
C LEU A 271 26.73 16.33 -3.04
N GLU A 272 27.78 17.00 -2.56
CA GLU A 272 27.79 17.84 -1.37
C GLU A 272 26.78 19.00 -1.40
N SER A 273 26.36 19.43 -2.60
CA SER A 273 25.35 20.48 -2.80
C SER A 273 23.91 19.95 -2.99
N THR A 274 23.71 18.63 -2.94
CA THR A 274 22.36 18.01 -3.03
C THR A 274 21.66 18.05 -1.68
N GLY A 275 20.33 18.18 -1.68
CA GLY A 275 19.54 18.15 -0.47
C GLY A 275 19.60 16.79 0.25
N LEU A 276 19.66 15.69 -0.50
CA LEU A 276 19.81 14.35 0.03
C LEU A 276 21.16 14.17 0.78
N TYR A 277 22.24 14.75 0.27
CA TYR A 277 23.53 14.75 0.99
C TYR A 277 23.45 15.53 2.30
N GLN A 278 22.85 16.73 2.28
CA GLN A 278 22.71 17.53 3.50
C GLN A 278 21.84 16.83 4.56
N LEU A 279 20.77 16.16 4.12
CA LEU A 279 19.88 15.36 4.94
C LEU A 279 20.58 14.15 5.57
N LEU A 280 21.28 13.34 4.77
CA LEU A 280 21.87 12.08 5.23
C LEU A 280 23.27 12.23 5.84
N VAL A 281 24.13 13.07 5.26
CA VAL A 281 25.53 13.26 5.68
C VAL A 281 25.63 14.45 6.64
N GLY A 282 25.22 15.65 6.21
CA GLY A 282 25.39 16.89 6.98
C GLY A 282 24.77 16.85 8.38
N SER A 283 23.55 16.31 8.50
CA SER A 283 22.85 16.20 9.79
C SER A 283 23.40 15.12 10.75
N SER A 284 24.13 14.11 10.23
CA SER A 284 24.48 12.89 11.01
C SER A 284 25.97 12.65 11.21
N THR A 285 26.84 13.24 10.37
CA THR A 285 28.29 12.98 10.41
C THR A 285 29.15 14.22 10.70
N GLU A 286 28.67 15.43 10.39
CA GLU A 286 29.48 16.66 10.52
C GLU A 286 29.39 17.33 11.90
N ALA A 287 28.31 17.11 12.64
CA ALA A 287 28.12 17.67 13.98
C ALA A 287 28.92 16.87 15.05
N PRO A 288 29.77 17.53 15.88
CA PRO A 288 30.51 16.85 16.94
C PRO A 288 29.58 16.14 17.94
N GLY A 289 29.69 14.81 18.01
CA GLY A 289 28.86 13.98 18.89
C GLY A 289 27.52 13.54 18.29
N ALA A 290 27.27 13.79 17.00
CA ALA A 290 26.15 13.17 16.29
C ALA A 290 26.38 11.65 16.11
N ASP A 291 25.32 10.88 16.31
CA ASP A 291 25.31 9.45 16.01
C ASP A 291 25.16 9.27 14.48
N PRO A 292 26.11 8.62 13.77
CA PRO A 292 26.00 8.45 12.32
C PRO A 292 24.91 7.43 11.94
N TRP A 293 24.48 7.45 10.68
CA TRP A 293 23.69 6.35 10.13
C TRP A 293 24.51 5.05 10.10
N ALA A 294 23.83 3.94 10.41
CA ALA A 294 24.36 2.59 10.32
C ALA A 294 23.91 1.88 9.04
N LEU A 295 22.69 2.18 8.61
CA LEU A 295 22.00 1.54 7.51
C LEU A 295 21.03 2.55 6.86
N LEU A 296 21.03 2.58 5.53
CA LEU A 296 20.06 3.29 4.71
C LEU A 296 19.18 2.24 4.03
N VAL A 297 17.87 2.45 4.01
CA VAL A 297 16.88 1.57 3.40
C VAL A 297 16.00 2.46 2.53
N GLY A 298 15.81 2.10 1.28
CA GLY A 298 14.91 2.82 0.38
C GLY A 298 13.79 1.90 -0.06
N ASP A 299 12.55 2.38 0.06
CA ASP A 299 11.42 1.81 -0.65
C ASP A 299 11.44 2.22 -2.13
N LEU A 300 12.49 1.76 -2.80
CA LEU A 300 12.90 2.16 -4.14
C LEU A 300 13.28 0.90 -4.92
N ALA A 301 12.95 0.87 -6.20
CA ALA A 301 13.24 -0.26 -7.10
C ALA A 301 14.04 0.20 -8.32
N PHE A 302 15.10 -0.55 -8.65
CA PHE A 302 16.03 -0.21 -9.72
C PHE A 302 16.02 -1.27 -10.82
N GLY A 303 15.79 -0.84 -12.06
CA GLY A 303 15.81 -1.58 -13.29
C GLY A 303 17.11 -1.37 -14.10
N PRO A 304 17.10 -1.74 -15.40
CA PRO A 304 18.29 -1.75 -16.25
C PRO A 304 18.54 -0.41 -16.98
N ALA A 305 17.70 0.61 -16.78
CA ALA A 305 17.80 1.89 -17.49
C ALA A 305 19.09 2.64 -17.12
N GLU A 306 19.69 3.35 -18.08
CA GLU A 306 20.97 4.04 -17.87
C GLU A 306 20.83 5.17 -16.82
N GLU A 307 19.69 5.85 -16.82
CA GLU A 307 19.32 6.87 -15.83
C GLU A 307 19.19 6.30 -14.42
N GLU A 308 18.57 5.13 -14.26
CA GLU A 308 18.40 4.44 -12.97
C GLU A 308 19.73 3.90 -12.44
N ILE A 309 20.58 3.35 -13.32
CA ILE A 309 21.93 2.89 -12.95
C ILE A 309 22.80 4.08 -12.54
N GLY A 310 22.72 5.21 -13.26
CA GLY A 310 23.41 6.45 -12.90
C GLY A 310 22.93 7.02 -11.56
N LEU A 311 21.62 6.95 -11.28
CA LEU A 311 21.06 7.31 -9.98
C LEU A 311 21.61 6.41 -8.86
N LEU A 312 21.64 5.11 -9.08
CA LEU A 312 22.15 4.13 -8.12
C LEU A 312 23.66 4.30 -7.86
N GLU A 313 24.45 4.67 -8.87
CA GLU A 313 25.86 5.02 -8.67
C GLU A 313 26.02 6.23 -7.73
N ARG A 314 25.18 7.27 -7.89
CA ARG A 314 25.22 8.45 -7.02
C ARG A 314 24.79 8.14 -5.59
N LEU A 315 23.78 7.28 -5.42
CA LEU A 315 23.39 6.75 -4.10
C LEU A 315 24.53 5.95 -3.45
N ALA A 316 25.27 5.16 -4.23
CA ALA A 316 26.43 4.40 -3.78
C ALA A 316 27.59 5.30 -3.32
N GLN A 317 27.86 6.37 -4.08
CA GLN A 317 28.87 7.37 -3.72
C GLN A 317 28.49 8.10 -2.42
N LEU A 318 27.23 8.52 -2.26
CA LEU A 318 26.71 9.13 -1.03
C LEU A 318 26.83 8.18 0.17
N ALA A 319 26.45 6.91 0.00
CA ALA A 319 26.57 5.88 1.04
C ALA A 319 28.02 5.64 1.49
N GLY A 320 28.97 5.74 0.56
CA GLY A 320 30.41 5.71 0.86
C GLY A 320 30.86 6.86 1.76
N VAL A 321 30.36 8.08 1.55
CA VAL A 321 30.64 9.25 2.41
C VAL A 321 29.93 9.14 3.76
N ALA A 322 28.66 8.73 3.77
CA ALA A 322 27.89 8.50 5.00
C ALA A 322 28.44 7.34 5.85
N GLY A 323 29.21 6.42 5.23
CA GLY A 323 29.67 5.17 5.84
C GLY A 323 28.52 4.20 6.15
N ALA A 324 27.39 4.30 5.45
CA ALA A 324 26.16 3.56 5.69
C ALA A 324 25.62 3.03 4.35
N PRO A 325 25.52 1.71 4.14
CA PRO A 325 25.07 1.15 2.87
C PRO A 325 23.57 1.33 2.67
N TRP A 326 23.16 1.28 1.41
CA TRP A 326 21.78 1.16 0.99
C TRP A 326 21.33 -0.30 0.89
N LEU A 327 20.13 -0.57 1.37
CA LEU A 327 19.29 -1.70 0.99
C LEU A 327 18.13 -1.19 0.12
N LEU A 328 17.97 -1.76 -1.07
CA LEU A 328 16.98 -1.37 -2.08
C LEU A 328 16.44 -2.60 -2.81
N ALA A 329 15.37 -2.47 -3.61
CA ALA A 329 14.85 -3.55 -4.43
C ALA A 329 15.50 -3.60 -5.83
N ALA A 330 15.69 -4.80 -6.37
CA ALA A 330 15.92 -5.00 -7.81
C ALA A 330 14.58 -5.18 -8.52
N HIS A 331 14.30 -4.35 -9.53
CA HIS A 331 13.17 -4.56 -10.43
C HIS A 331 13.43 -5.81 -11.29
N PRO A 332 12.43 -6.64 -11.65
CA PRO A 332 12.63 -7.85 -12.47
C PRO A 332 13.41 -7.58 -13.76
N GLN A 333 13.21 -6.42 -14.38
CA GLN A 333 13.87 -6.05 -15.62
C GLN A 333 15.38 -5.80 -15.48
N LEU A 334 15.89 -5.46 -14.28
CA LEU A 334 17.35 -5.33 -14.05
C LEU A 334 18.07 -6.63 -14.40
N VAL A 335 17.41 -7.74 -14.09
CA VAL A 335 17.89 -9.09 -14.38
C VAL A 335 17.29 -9.65 -15.68
N GLY A 336 16.53 -8.86 -16.44
CA GLY A 336 15.94 -9.28 -17.73
C GLY A 336 14.75 -10.24 -17.59
N LEU A 337 13.93 -10.05 -16.56
CA LEU A 337 12.64 -10.71 -16.36
C LEU A 337 11.51 -9.69 -16.47
N ASP A 338 10.34 -10.12 -16.93
CA ASP A 338 9.13 -9.29 -16.88
C ASP A 338 8.51 -9.27 -15.48
N SER A 339 8.55 -10.40 -14.77
CA SER A 339 8.15 -10.54 -13.35
C SER A 339 8.93 -11.69 -12.69
N PHE A 340 9.04 -11.69 -11.36
CA PHE A 340 9.54 -12.85 -10.62
C PHE A 340 8.51 -13.99 -10.50
N ALA A 341 7.24 -13.73 -10.82
CA ALA A 341 6.13 -14.67 -10.72
C ALA A 341 6.19 -15.88 -11.69
N THR A 342 7.23 -16.02 -12.52
CA THR A 342 7.36 -17.07 -13.56
C THR A 342 8.41 -18.16 -13.25
N PRO A 343 8.23 -19.01 -12.20
CA PRO A 343 9.22 -20.00 -11.77
C PRO A 343 9.81 -20.95 -12.85
N PRO A 344 9.06 -21.40 -13.89
CA PRO A 344 9.63 -22.20 -14.97
C PRO A 344 10.72 -21.48 -15.77
N GLU A 345 10.61 -20.16 -15.90
CA GLU A 345 11.54 -19.31 -16.65
C GLU A 345 12.80 -19.05 -15.84
N LEU A 346 12.66 -18.69 -14.56
CA LEU A 346 13.78 -18.50 -13.61
C LEU A 346 14.79 -19.65 -13.61
N SER A 347 14.29 -20.88 -13.77
CA SER A 347 15.11 -22.10 -13.80
C SER A 347 16.04 -22.20 -15.03
N ARG A 348 15.73 -21.47 -16.12
CA ARG A 348 16.47 -21.50 -17.40
C ARG A 348 17.12 -20.16 -17.73
N TRP A 349 16.46 -19.07 -17.37
CA TRP A 349 16.84 -17.65 -17.45
C TRP A 349 18.34 -17.36 -17.24
N GLN A 350 18.87 -16.37 -17.98
CA GLN A 350 20.22 -15.84 -17.83
C GLN A 350 20.13 -14.32 -17.82
N ALA A 351 20.89 -13.67 -16.93
CA ALA A 351 20.94 -12.21 -16.88
C ALA A 351 21.44 -11.64 -18.23
N PRO A 352 20.79 -10.60 -18.77
CA PRO A 352 21.28 -9.93 -19.96
C PRO A 352 22.59 -9.20 -19.67
N GLU A 353 23.45 -9.08 -20.68
CA GLU A 353 24.62 -8.20 -20.58
C GLU A 353 24.16 -6.74 -20.65
N ASN A 354 24.41 -5.98 -19.57
CA ASN A 354 24.18 -4.53 -19.53
C ASN A 354 25.53 -3.84 -19.23
N PRO A 355 26.13 -3.12 -20.21
CA PRO A 355 27.43 -2.47 -20.04
C PRO A 355 27.45 -1.39 -18.95
N ALA A 356 26.36 -0.64 -18.76
CA ALA A 356 26.26 0.39 -17.72
C ALA A 356 26.22 -0.27 -16.33
N TRP A 357 25.43 -1.33 -16.17
CA TRP A 357 25.37 -2.13 -14.94
C TRP A 357 26.74 -2.71 -14.59
N GLU A 358 27.39 -3.36 -15.55
CA GLU A 358 28.71 -3.97 -15.35
C GLU A 358 29.82 -2.93 -15.10
N ALA A 359 29.71 -1.72 -15.65
CA ALA A 359 30.61 -0.61 -15.32
C ALA A 359 30.40 -0.14 -13.87
N PHE A 360 29.14 0.14 -13.48
CA PHE A 360 28.79 0.55 -12.13
C PHE A 360 29.25 -0.46 -11.07
N ARG A 361 28.98 -1.76 -11.28
CA ARG A 361 29.40 -2.83 -10.34
C ARG A 361 30.91 -2.88 -10.07
N ARG A 362 31.74 -2.39 -11.00
CA ARG A 362 33.21 -2.36 -10.86
C ARG A 362 33.71 -1.09 -10.15
N THR A 363 32.84 -0.13 -9.85
CA THR A 363 33.20 1.05 -9.06
C THR A 363 33.52 0.66 -7.61
N PRO A 364 34.41 1.40 -6.91
CA PRO A 364 34.62 1.18 -5.48
C PRO A 364 33.35 1.40 -4.65
N ALA A 365 32.44 2.27 -5.10
CA ALA A 365 31.22 2.64 -4.41
C ALA A 365 30.16 1.51 -4.40
N ALA A 366 30.12 0.66 -5.42
CA ALA A 366 29.16 -0.45 -5.56
C ALA A 366 29.09 -1.37 -4.32
N ARG A 367 30.15 -1.46 -3.51
CA ARG A 367 30.17 -2.22 -2.24
C ARG A 367 29.14 -1.76 -1.20
N PHE A 368 28.63 -0.52 -1.34
CA PHE A 368 27.66 0.09 -0.43
C PHE A 368 26.20 -0.07 -0.89
N ILE A 369 25.94 -0.76 -2.01
CA ILE A 369 24.58 -1.09 -2.45
C ILE A 369 24.34 -2.59 -2.28
N GLY A 370 23.28 -2.95 -1.55
CA GLY A 370 22.67 -4.27 -1.57
C GLY A 370 21.29 -4.19 -2.22
N LEU A 371 21.13 -4.79 -3.40
CA LEU A 371 19.81 -4.97 -4.01
C LEU A 371 19.23 -6.33 -3.62
N ALA A 372 17.95 -6.39 -3.25
CA ALA A 372 17.25 -7.62 -2.90
C ALA A 372 16.06 -7.90 -3.84
N ALA A 373 15.76 -9.18 -4.06
CA ALA A 373 14.58 -9.65 -4.81
C ALA A 373 14.32 -11.15 -4.58
N PRO A 374 13.12 -11.67 -4.85
CA PRO A 374 11.85 -10.96 -5.14
C PRO A 374 11.25 -10.26 -3.91
N ARG A 375 10.08 -9.61 -4.08
CA ARG A 375 9.24 -9.08 -2.99
C ARG A 375 8.68 -10.20 -2.10
N PHE A 376 8.12 -9.83 -0.93
CA PHE A 376 7.50 -10.76 0.02
C PHE A 376 6.14 -10.28 0.52
N LEU A 377 5.26 -11.21 0.91
CA LEU A 377 3.86 -10.94 1.21
C LEU A 377 3.71 -10.25 2.58
N LEU A 378 3.00 -9.13 2.64
CA LEU A 378 2.83 -8.33 3.87
C LEU A 378 1.55 -8.63 4.65
N ARG A 379 0.46 -9.02 3.98
CA ARG A 379 -0.80 -9.48 4.61
C ARG A 379 -1.43 -10.61 3.82
N LEU A 380 -2.42 -11.28 4.43
CA LEU A 380 -3.32 -12.15 3.69
C LEU A 380 -4.28 -11.31 2.84
N PRO A 381 -4.83 -11.86 1.74
CA PRO A 381 -5.96 -11.25 1.06
C PRO A 381 -7.21 -11.35 1.93
N TYR A 382 -8.12 -10.39 1.76
CA TYR A 382 -9.40 -10.40 2.45
C TYR A 382 -10.39 -11.36 1.77
N GLY A 383 -11.05 -12.22 2.56
CA GLY A 383 -11.93 -13.28 2.07
C GLY A 383 -12.32 -14.29 3.15
N GLU A 384 -13.36 -15.09 2.91
CA GLU A 384 -13.93 -16.04 3.90
C GLU A 384 -12.91 -17.12 4.32
N ASP A 385 -12.11 -17.61 3.36
CA ASP A 385 -11.06 -18.63 3.55
C ASP A 385 -9.72 -18.05 4.08
N ALA A 386 -9.63 -16.73 4.27
CA ALA A 386 -8.41 -16.00 4.62
C ALA A 386 -8.63 -14.99 5.76
N GLU A 387 -8.72 -13.68 5.46
CA GLU A 387 -8.97 -12.61 6.42
C GLU A 387 -10.37 -12.00 6.18
N PRO A 388 -11.43 -12.41 6.91
CA PRO A 388 -12.80 -12.00 6.61
C PRO A 388 -13.08 -10.54 6.98
N CYS A 389 -13.97 -9.89 6.21
CA CYS A 389 -14.51 -8.56 6.51
C CYS A 389 -15.84 -8.65 7.28
N ASP A 390 -16.07 -7.71 8.20
CA ASP A 390 -17.27 -7.70 9.06
C ASP A 390 -18.44 -6.89 8.46
N ALA A 391 -18.17 -5.88 7.63
CA ALA A 391 -19.20 -4.91 7.21
C ALA A 391 -19.96 -5.32 5.93
N PHE A 392 -19.39 -6.20 5.11
CA PHE A 392 -19.99 -6.74 3.88
C PHE A 392 -19.27 -8.01 3.40
N ASP A 393 -19.98 -8.85 2.63
CA ASP A 393 -19.41 -10.06 2.02
C ASP A 393 -18.39 -9.66 0.94
N PHE A 394 -17.09 -9.85 1.23
CA PHE A 394 -15.99 -9.43 0.36
C PHE A 394 -15.02 -10.57 0.07
N GLU A 395 -14.51 -10.60 -1.17
CA GLU A 395 -13.47 -11.51 -1.64
C GLU A 395 -12.52 -10.72 -2.55
N GLU A 396 -11.28 -10.52 -2.08
CA GLU A 396 -10.27 -9.67 -2.73
C GLU A 396 -9.57 -10.38 -3.89
N LEU A 397 -9.26 -11.68 -3.74
CA LEU A 397 -8.52 -12.48 -4.73
C LEU A 397 -9.32 -13.69 -5.21
N PRO A 398 -10.41 -13.49 -5.97
CA PRO A 398 -11.18 -14.60 -6.54
C PRO A 398 -10.29 -15.51 -7.42
N PRO A 399 -10.50 -16.83 -7.41
CA PRO A 399 -9.66 -17.77 -8.14
C PRO A 399 -9.88 -17.69 -9.67
N PRO A 400 -8.81 -17.78 -10.49
CA PRO A 400 -7.41 -17.85 -10.11
C PRO A 400 -6.87 -16.46 -9.68
N PRO A 401 -6.09 -16.37 -8.57
CA PRO A 401 -5.60 -15.09 -8.07
C PRO A 401 -4.59 -14.46 -9.02
N VAL A 402 -4.71 -13.14 -9.23
CA VAL A 402 -3.76 -12.35 -10.01
C VAL A 402 -2.56 -11.99 -9.13
N HIS A 403 -1.34 -12.27 -9.61
CA HIS A 403 -0.13 -12.11 -8.81
C HIS A 403 0.10 -10.69 -8.27
N GLU A 404 -0.06 -9.67 -9.11
CA GLU A 404 0.17 -8.27 -8.71
C GLU A 404 -0.93 -7.70 -7.79
N HIS A 405 -2.05 -8.39 -7.61
CA HIS A 405 -3.09 -7.95 -6.67
C HIS A 405 -2.77 -8.31 -5.20
N TYR A 406 -1.84 -9.24 -4.96
CA TYR A 406 -1.31 -9.47 -3.60
C TYR A 406 -0.50 -8.25 -3.13
N LEU A 407 -0.60 -7.93 -1.83
CA LEU A 407 0.19 -6.85 -1.25
C LEU A 407 1.64 -7.28 -0.97
N TRP A 408 2.47 -7.13 -2.00
CA TRP A 408 3.90 -7.41 -1.97
C TRP A 408 4.71 -6.24 -1.37
N GLY A 409 5.47 -6.52 -0.32
CA GLY A 409 6.39 -5.61 0.34
C GLY A 409 7.82 -5.65 -0.20
N ASN A 410 8.50 -4.51 -0.05
CA ASN A 410 9.86 -4.31 -0.55
C ASN A 410 10.89 -5.19 0.20
N PRO A 411 11.68 -6.03 -0.51
CA PRO A 411 12.62 -6.96 0.13
C PRO A 411 13.81 -6.28 0.83
N ALA A 412 14.04 -4.99 0.61
CA ALA A 412 14.97 -4.19 1.40
C ALA A 412 14.58 -4.18 2.90
N LEU A 413 13.28 -4.21 3.21
CA LEU A 413 12.75 -4.25 4.58
C LEU A 413 13.08 -5.59 5.26
N ALA A 414 12.93 -6.71 4.55
CA ALA A 414 13.35 -8.03 5.03
C ALA A 414 14.86 -8.05 5.34
N CYS A 415 15.68 -7.46 4.47
CA CYS A 415 17.12 -7.34 4.70
C CYS A 415 17.45 -6.42 5.90
N ALA A 416 16.68 -5.35 6.12
CA ALA A 416 16.86 -4.43 7.23
C ALA A 416 16.49 -5.07 8.58
N LEU A 417 15.40 -5.85 8.62
CA LEU A 417 15.01 -6.65 9.78
C LEU A 417 16.16 -7.57 10.23
N LEU A 418 16.67 -8.39 9.32
CA LEU A 418 17.73 -9.36 9.59
C LEU A 418 19.03 -8.69 10.07
N LEU A 419 19.37 -7.49 9.58
CA LEU A 419 20.51 -6.72 10.10
C LEU A 419 20.24 -6.13 11.49
N GLY A 420 19.02 -5.65 11.76
CA GLY A 420 18.63 -5.13 13.07
C GLY A 420 18.56 -6.20 14.15
N GLU A 421 18.04 -7.39 13.84
CA GLU A 421 18.09 -8.59 14.69
C GLU A 421 19.54 -9.00 14.98
N THR A 422 20.39 -9.03 13.94
CA THR A 422 21.82 -9.34 14.12
C THR A 422 22.54 -8.30 14.98
N PHE A 423 22.21 -7.00 14.86
CA PHE A 423 22.75 -5.98 15.75
C PHE A 423 22.23 -6.13 17.19
N SER A 424 20.96 -6.51 17.38
CA SER A 424 20.39 -6.72 18.71
C SER A 424 21.06 -7.88 19.46
N GLU A 425 21.47 -8.94 18.76
CA GLU A 425 22.21 -10.06 19.34
C GLU A 425 23.71 -9.74 19.56
N ALA A 426 24.39 -9.15 18.58
CA ALA A 426 25.86 -9.09 18.52
C ALA A 426 26.46 -7.67 18.68
N GLY A 427 25.64 -6.63 18.73
CA GLY A 427 26.08 -5.23 18.65
C GLY A 427 26.97 -4.97 17.44
N TRP A 428 27.97 -4.09 17.56
CA TRP A 428 28.92 -3.80 16.48
C TRP A 428 29.89 -4.95 16.11
N GLN A 429 29.86 -6.07 16.85
CA GLN A 429 30.54 -7.31 16.46
C GLN A 429 29.71 -8.14 15.46
N MET A 430 28.50 -7.68 15.11
CA MET A 430 27.62 -8.25 14.09
C MET A 430 28.34 -8.62 12.78
N ARG A 431 27.84 -9.69 12.16
CA ARG A 431 28.24 -10.12 10.82
C ARG A 431 26.97 -10.36 10.00
N PRO A 432 26.75 -9.62 8.90
CA PRO A 432 25.59 -9.85 8.03
C PRO A 432 25.46 -11.33 7.66
N GLY A 433 24.27 -11.90 7.87
CA GLY A 433 23.99 -13.32 7.61
C GLY A 433 24.17 -14.25 8.81
N MET A 434 24.30 -13.74 10.04
CA MET A 434 23.99 -14.50 11.24
C MET A 434 22.50 -14.82 11.30
N HIS A 435 21.64 -13.79 11.23
CA HIS A 435 20.22 -13.96 10.91
C HIS A 435 20.01 -13.95 9.40
N ARG A 436 19.18 -14.88 8.92
CA ARG A 436 18.89 -15.06 7.48
C ARG A 436 17.46 -15.50 7.18
N GLU A 437 16.72 -15.98 8.16
CA GLU A 437 15.37 -16.54 7.99
C GLU A 437 14.36 -15.65 8.71
N ILE A 438 13.21 -15.42 8.06
CA ILE A 438 12.08 -14.65 8.60
C ILE A 438 10.87 -15.58 8.52
N SER A 439 10.37 -16.01 9.68
CA SER A 439 9.17 -16.87 9.83
C SER A 439 7.95 -16.06 10.29
N GLY A 440 6.77 -16.69 10.39
CA GLY A 440 5.52 -16.01 10.76
C GLY A 440 5.03 -15.05 9.69
N LEU A 441 5.28 -15.33 8.40
CA LEU A 441 4.79 -14.55 7.28
C LEU A 441 3.40 -15.02 6.82
N PRO A 442 2.60 -14.15 6.17
CA PRO A 442 1.32 -14.55 5.60
C PRO A 442 1.46 -15.72 4.61
N LEU A 443 0.64 -16.76 4.79
CA LEU A 443 0.69 -18.00 4.01
C LEU A 443 -0.69 -18.31 3.42
N HIS A 444 -0.96 -17.77 2.22
CA HIS A 444 -2.28 -17.91 1.58
C HIS A 444 -2.49 -19.29 0.95
N LEU A 445 -3.68 -19.89 1.16
CA LEU A 445 -4.06 -21.20 0.64
C LEU A 445 -4.98 -21.06 -0.59
N VAL A 446 -4.38 -21.11 -1.78
CA VAL A 446 -5.14 -20.99 -3.04
C VAL A 446 -5.80 -22.33 -3.38
N ARG A 447 -7.13 -22.34 -3.55
CA ARG A 447 -7.88 -23.51 -4.04
C ARG A 447 -8.10 -23.42 -5.55
N ASN A 448 -7.50 -24.34 -6.31
CA ASN A 448 -7.67 -24.46 -7.76
C ASN A 448 -8.19 -25.86 -8.10
N ASP A 449 -9.32 -25.96 -8.81
CA ASP A 449 -9.92 -27.24 -9.28
C ASP A 449 -10.02 -28.35 -8.21
N GLY A 450 -10.27 -27.97 -6.95
CA GLY A 450 -10.38 -28.88 -5.81
C GLY A 450 -9.05 -29.30 -5.17
N ALA A 451 -7.90 -28.86 -5.69
CA ALA A 451 -6.60 -28.97 -5.04
C ALA A 451 -6.26 -27.68 -4.29
N ALA A 452 -5.81 -27.78 -3.04
CA ALA A 452 -5.26 -26.66 -2.29
C ALA A 452 -3.74 -26.58 -2.52
N THR A 453 -3.26 -25.40 -2.91
CA THR A 453 -1.85 -25.10 -3.10
C THR A 453 -1.45 -23.88 -2.29
N VAL A 454 -0.32 -23.94 -1.61
CA VAL A 454 0.23 -22.84 -0.81
C VAL A 454 0.84 -21.79 -1.74
N GLN A 455 0.40 -20.54 -1.65
CA GLN A 455 1.08 -19.41 -2.27
C GLN A 455 2.40 -19.17 -1.50
N PRO A 456 3.56 -19.06 -2.19
CA PRO A 456 4.83 -18.83 -1.50
C PRO A 456 4.88 -17.44 -0.84
N CYS A 457 5.60 -17.33 0.29
CA CYS A 457 5.70 -16.08 1.06
C CYS A 457 6.49 -14.96 0.35
N ALA A 458 7.41 -15.32 -0.55
CA ALA A 458 7.98 -14.42 -1.55
C ALA A 458 7.35 -14.69 -2.91
N GLU A 459 7.50 -13.79 -3.89
CA GLU A 459 6.76 -13.87 -5.17
C GLU A 459 6.90 -15.20 -5.93
N THR A 460 7.91 -16.00 -5.61
CA THR A 460 8.18 -17.28 -6.26
C THR A 460 8.95 -18.24 -5.35
N LEU A 461 9.00 -19.51 -5.74
CA LEU A 461 9.90 -20.52 -5.18
C LEU A 461 11.19 -20.53 -6.00
N LEU A 462 12.24 -19.87 -5.48
CA LEU A 462 13.56 -19.86 -6.11
C LEU A 462 14.21 -21.24 -6.01
N THR A 463 14.67 -21.77 -7.16
CA THR A 463 15.60 -22.90 -7.17
C THR A 463 17.00 -22.43 -6.78
N GLU A 464 17.86 -23.34 -6.26
CA GLU A 464 19.27 -23.03 -5.96
C GLU A 464 19.99 -22.40 -7.16
N ARG A 465 19.69 -22.86 -8.38
CA ARG A 465 20.24 -22.33 -9.63
C ARG A 465 19.76 -20.91 -9.93
N ALA A 466 18.49 -20.60 -9.69
CA ALA A 466 17.95 -19.26 -9.87
C ALA A 466 18.56 -18.29 -8.83
N ALA A 467 18.62 -18.72 -7.56
CA ALA A 467 19.26 -17.94 -6.50
C ALA A 467 20.76 -17.69 -6.77
N ALA A 468 21.50 -18.69 -7.25
CA ALA A 468 22.90 -18.51 -7.66
C ALA A 468 23.06 -17.47 -8.77
N ARG A 469 22.20 -17.51 -9.80
CA ARG A 469 22.24 -16.56 -10.92
C ARG A 469 21.88 -15.13 -10.50
N LEU A 470 20.94 -14.96 -9.56
CA LEU A 470 20.65 -13.65 -8.97
C LEU A 470 21.88 -13.13 -8.19
N MET A 471 22.54 -13.97 -7.39
CA MET A 471 23.79 -13.60 -6.70
C MET A 471 24.91 -13.21 -7.67
N ASP A 472 25.09 -13.94 -8.77
CA ASP A 472 26.09 -13.63 -9.81
C ASP A 472 25.79 -12.27 -10.50
N ALA A 473 24.51 -11.94 -10.68
CA ALA A 473 24.05 -10.64 -11.19
C ALA A 473 24.18 -9.49 -10.16
N GLY A 474 24.55 -9.79 -8.90
CA GLY A 474 24.72 -8.81 -7.82
C GLY A 474 23.51 -8.67 -6.90
N VAL A 475 22.43 -9.43 -7.10
CA VAL A 475 21.17 -9.34 -6.35
C VAL A 475 21.11 -10.38 -5.23
N MET A 476 20.73 -9.95 -4.02
CA MET A 476 20.50 -10.81 -2.86
C MET A 476 19.17 -11.56 -2.99
N PRO A 477 19.15 -12.90 -3.09
CA PRO A 477 17.92 -13.66 -3.28
C PRO A 477 17.16 -13.86 -1.96
N LEU A 478 15.89 -13.46 -1.94
CA LEU A 478 14.93 -13.73 -0.86
C LEU A 478 14.04 -14.93 -1.23
N ALA A 479 14.41 -16.14 -0.80
CA ALA A 479 13.78 -17.37 -1.25
C ALA A 479 12.68 -17.83 -0.28
N SER A 480 11.46 -18.08 -0.78
CA SER A 480 10.40 -18.76 -0.01
C SER A 480 10.84 -20.15 0.45
N MET A 481 10.56 -20.49 1.71
CA MET A 481 10.65 -21.87 2.19
C MET A 481 9.39 -22.63 1.77
N LYS A 482 9.56 -23.72 1.01
CA LYS A 482 8.42 -24.48 0.45
C LYS A 482 7.53 -25.00 1.57
N GLU A 483 6.22 -24.73 1.47
CA GLU A 483 5.18 -25.17 2.42
C GLU A 483 5.37 -24.64 3.86
N HIS A 484 6.17 -23.58 4.06
CA HIS A 484 6.36 -22.91 5.34
C HIS A 484 6.05 -21.41 5.24
N ASP A 485 5.65 -20.82 6.35
CA ASP A 485 5.37 -19.40 6.57
C ASP A 485 6.66 -18.55 6.69
N ALA A 486 7.65 -18.85 5.85
CA ALA A 486 9.00 -18.30 5.99
C ALA A 486 9.71 -17.98 4.66
N VAL A 487 10.61 -16.99 4.72
CA VAL A 487 11.56 -16.67 3.66
C VAL A 487 13.00 -16.70 4.19
N LEU A 488 13.93 -17.06 3.32
CA LEU A 488 15.36 -17.16 3.60
C LEU A 488 16.13 -16.23 2.67
N LEU A 489 16.84 -15.25 3.24
CA LEU A 489 17.86 -14.51 2.51
C LEU A 489 19.07 -15.43 2.25
N VAL A 490 19.32 -15.74 0.98
CA VAL A 490 20.34 -16.72 0.58
C VAL A 490 21.75 -16.25 0.94
N ARG A 491 22.02 -14.93 0.81
CA ARG A 491 23.29 -14.31 1.22
C ARG A 491 23.16 -12.79 1.30
N PHE A 492 23.77 -12.18 2.32
CA PHE A 492 24.09 -10.75 2.29
C PHE A 492 25.33 -10.51 1.42
N GLN A 493 25.17 -9.69 0.38
CA GLN A 493 26.24 -9.28 -0.51
C GLN A 493 25.96 -7.87 -1.06
N SER A 494 27.00 -7.23 -1.57
CA SER A 494 26.84 -6.03 -2.39
C SER A 494 26.63 -6.39 -3.86
N VAL A 495 26.24 -5.41 -4.67
CA VAL A 495 26.17 -5.55 -6.13
C VAL A 495 27.55 -5.65 -6.80
N ALA A 496 28.64 -5.35 -6.08
CA ALA A 496 29.98 -5.18 -6.65
C ALA A 496 30.48 -6.39 -7.45
N ALA A 497 31.34 -6.12 -8.44
CA ALA A 497 32.02 -7.11 -9.28
C ALA A 497 33.55 -6.90 -9.20
N PRO A 498 34.35 -7.87 -8.70
CA PRO A 498 33.94 -9.18 -8.20
C PRO A 498 33.08 -9.11 -6.93
N LEU A 499 32.28 -10.15 -6.68
CA LEU A 499 31.34 -10.21 -5.56
C LEU A 499 32.03 -9.93 -4.22
N ALA A 500 31.51 -8.93 -3.51
CA ALA A 500 32.00 -8.50 -2.21
C ALA A 500 30.86 -8.45 -1.18
N ALA A 501 31.19 -8.65 0.10
CA ALA A 501 30.25 -8.44 1.20
C ALA A 501 29.73 -6.99 1.22
N LEU A 502 28.50 -6.78 1.70
CA LEU A 502 27.93 -5.45 1.88
C LEU A 502 28.78 -4.65 2.89
N ALA A 503 29.34 -3.54 2.43
CA ALA A 503 30.17 -2.68 3.27
C ALA A 503 29.33 -1.88 4.26
N GLY A 504 29.82 -1.67 5.47
CA GLY A 504 29.15 -0.87 6.49
C GLY A 504 30.04 -0.68 7.71
N ARG A 505 29.46 -0.15 8.79
CA ARG A 505 30.15 0.10 10.07
C ARG A 505 30.46 -1.16 10.90
N TRP A 506 29.94 -2.31 10.47
CA TRP A 506 30.20 -3.63 11.04
C TRP A 506 31.54 -4.21 10.56
N GLY A 507 32.22 -4.96 11.44
CA GLY A 507 33.47 -5.66 11.10
C GLY A 507 34.77 -4.83 11.18
N ALA A 508 34.69 -3.54 11.51
CA ALA A 508 35.87 -2.68 11.69
C ALA A 508 36.85 -3.16 12.80
N GLY A 509 36.39 -4.02 13.72
CA GLY A 509 37.21 -4.56 14.81
C GLY A 509 38.19 -5.69 14.44
N ASN A 510 38.27 -6.11 13.17
CA ASN A 510 39.03 -7.29 12.75
C ASN A 510 40.34 -6.96 11.97
N GLN A 511 40.85 -5.73 12.09
CA GLN A 511 42.11 -5.24 11.50
C GLN A 511 42.99 -4.46 12.51
N ALA A 512 42.98 -4.87 13.78
CA ALA A 512 43.84 -4.35 14.85
C ALA A 512 44.87 -5.40 15.29
#